data_AF-T2J2Q5-F1
#
_entry.id   AF-T2J2Q5-F1
#
_cell.length_a   1.000
_cell.length_b   1.000
_cell.length_c   1.000
_cell.angle_alpha   90.00
_cell.angle_beta   90.00
_cell.angle_gamma   90.00
#
_symmetry.space_group_name_H-M   'P 1'
#
loop_
_entity.id
_entity.type
_entity.pdbx_description
1 polymer ?
#
loop_
_entity_poly.entity_id
_entity_poly.type
_entity_poly.pdbx_seq_one_letter_code
_entity_poly.pdbx_strand_id
1 'polypeptide(L)'
;MTQNNLGNAYSDRIRGERAQNIEHAIEAYEQSLQVRTPTAFPLDCLQTGRNLGNIGKAEKDWETAMKGYGQAIAGVEQSRDWAITQYSKKEILGDAIGVYHGMIEVCYQAGQLDRAFTTVESNKSRYLVELLAATTVNIPDTATDDQRQVYQAYQQLRRRLDISGLQSGNSEELNSERLQLNELLNEIKGFDPNFAVTQKVERIKLSEIQSILDPKTVIWEWYISDDKFYCFVITENSIDVVISNEQQLEQLKDWSNGYFDSYVQENWNTLPEKLGYFWETLLLPQVLEKTPKHCDKLILIPHQYLHIFPIHAVYNPENNLSLAETFKQGIQYSPSCQLLQKIEEKSRQREDPKPLFFGIQNPTEDLFYGGLEVEIIAESFKPDTFVLKEKEASKTKLLEVNNIQQLQGGN
;
A
#
# COMPACT_ATOMS: atom_id res chain seq x y z
N MET A 1 26.83 20.07 3.84
CA MET A 1 27.77 18.94 3.97
C MET A 1 28.60 19.01 5.25
N THR A 2 29.23 20.14 5.58
CA THR A 2 30.10 20.30 6.77
C THR A 2 29.42 19.94 8.10
N GLN A 3 28.22 20.45 8.35
CA GLN A 3 27.50 20.18 9.62
C GLN A 3 27.04 18.72 9.76
N ASN A 4 26.58 18.08 8.67
CA ASN A 4 26.24 16.66 8.69
C ASN A 4 27.46 15.78 9.06
N ASN A 5 28.62 16.10 8.50
CA ASN A 5 29.84 15.34 8.80
C ASN A 5 30.30 15.57 10.23
N LEU A 6 30.10 16.79 10.76
CA LEU A 6 30.33 17.09 12.17
C LEU A 6 29.40 16.27 13.08
N GLY A 7 28.12 16.17 12.72
CA GLY A 7 27.15 15.32 13.42
C GLY A 7 27.56 13.85 13.46
N ASN A 8 27.99 13.30 12.32
CA ASN A 8 28.53 11.94 12.26
C ASN A 8 29.77 11.78 13.17
N ALA A 9 30.70 12.74 13.09
CA ALA A 9 31.93 12.70 13.88
C ALA A 9 31.66 12.72 15.39
N TYR A 10 30.66 13.49 15.85
CA TYR A 10 30.24 13.48 17.24
C TYR A 10 29.51 12.20 17.63
N SER A 11 28.63 11.67 16.77
CA SER A 11 27.93 10.41 16.98
C SER A 11 28.88 9.22 17.19
N ASP A 12 29.95 9.14 16.41
CA ASP A 12 30.93 8.06 16.46
C ASP A 12 32.00 8.27 17.56
N ARG A 13 31.99 9.42 18.24
CA ARG A 13 33.06 9.82 19.14
C ARG A 13 33.01 9.09 20.47
N ILE A 14 33.97 8.20 20.69
CA ILE A 14 34.14 7.45 21.95
C ILE A 14 34.79 8.32 23.07
N ARG A 15 35.51 9.40 22.71
CA ARG A 15 36.19 10.29 23.68
C ARG A 15 35.28 11.44 24.13
N GLY A 16 35.25 11.71 25.43
CA GLY A 16 34.40 12.76 26.04
C GLY A 16 33.16 12.17 26.70
N GLU A 17 32.28 13.02 27.22
CA GLU A 17 31.00 12.54 27.75
C GLU A 17 30.06 12.17 26.60
N ARG A 18 29.58 10.91 26.59
CA ARG A 18 28.70 10.39 25.52
C ARG A 18 27.46 11.27 25.34
N ALA A 19 26.80 11.67 26.42
CA ALA A 19 25.61 12.52 26.36
C ALA A 19 25.87 13.85 25.63
N GLN A 20 26.96 14.55 25.99
CA GLN A 20 27.35 15.80 25.32
C GLN A 20 27.71 15.58 23.84
N ASN A 21 28.38 14.47 23.51
CA ASN A 21 28.66 14.14 22.12
C ASN A 21 27.37 13.93 21.32
N ILE A 22 26.37 13.25 21.88
CA ILE A 22 25.09 13.05 21.21
C ILE A 22 24.32 14.37 21.05
N GLU A 23 24.30 15.24 22.07
CA GLU A 23 23.66 16.56 21.98
C GLU A 23 24.28 17.41 20.85
N HIS A 24 25.62 17.47 20.77
CA HIS A 24 26.29 18.16 19.66
C HIS A 24 26.01 17.53 18.30
N ALA A 25 25.87 16.19 18.24
CA ALA A 25 25.53 15.50 17.01
C ALA A 25 24.12 15.87 16.53
N ILE A 26 23.14 15.86 17.44
CA ILE A 26 21.76 16.29 17.17
C ILE A 26 21.73 17.74 16.68
N GLU A 27 22.38 18.67 17.40
CA GLU A 27 22.44 20.08 17.01
C GLU A 27 23.05 20.26 15.61
N ALA A 28 24.16 19.57 15.31
CA ALA A 28 24.80 19.64 14.01
C ALA A 28 23.90 19.09 12.89
N TYR A 29 23.16 18.00 13.12
CA TYR A 29 22.19 17.50 12.14
C TYR A 29 21.02 18.47 11.95
N GLU A 30 20.51 19.08 13.02
CA GLU A 30 19.43 20.07 12.94
C GLU A 30 19.85 21.32 12.15
N GLN A 31 21.05 21.86 12.42
CA GLN A 31 21.62 22.96 11.64
C GLN A 31 21.81 22.57 10.18
N SER A 32 22.22 21.33 9.92
CA SER A 32 22.34 20.80 8.56
C SER A 32 20.98 20.73 7.84
N LEU A 33 19.90 20.35 8.53
CA LEU A 33 18.54 20.29 7.99
C LEU A 33 17.90 21.67 7.73
N GLN A 34 18.42 22.74 8.32
CA GLN A 34 17.99 24.11 7.96
C GLN A 34 18.41 24.48 6.53
N VAL A 35 19.48 23.87 6.02
CA VAL A 35 20.00 24.09 4.65
C VAL A 35 19.59 22.95 3.72
N ARG A 36 19.72 21.70 4.18
CA ARG A 36 19.34 20.48 3.46
C ARG A 36 17.85 20.21 3.65
N THR A 37 17.03 21.03 3.03
CA THR A 37 15.58 20.88 3.06
C THR A 37 15.13 19.86 2.00
N PRO A 38 13.92 19.27 2.15
CA PRO A 38 13.36 18.40 1.13
C PRO A 38 13.31 19.06 -0.25
N THR A 39 12.97 20.34 -0.33
CA THR A 39 12.76 21.05 -1.61
C THR A 39 14.05 21.56 -2.25
N ALA A 40 15.13 21.72 -1.49
CA ALA A 40 16.40 22.22 -2.04
C ALA A 40 17.39 21.08 -2.32
N PHE A 41 17.54 20.14 -1.38
CA PHE A 41 18.51 19.05 -1.46
C PHE A 41 17.89 17.75 -0.90
N PRO A 42 16.95 17.13 -1.61
CA PRO A 42 16.13 16.05 -1.06
C PRO A 42 16.92 14.79 -0.69
N LEU A 43 17.94 14.40 -1.46
CA LEU A 43 18.80 13.25 -1.15
C LEU A 43 19.71 13.52 0.06
N ASP A 44 20.25 14.74 0.15
CA ASP A 44 21.02 15.17 1.32
C ASP A 44 20.14 15.28 2.57
N CYS A 45 18.89 15.74 2.41
CA CYS A 45 17.88 15.82 3.45
C CYS A 45 17.52 14.41 3.96
N LEU A 46 17.31 13.47 3.05
CA LEU A 46 17.14 12.04 3.34
C LEU A 46 18.29 11.52 4.21
N GLN A 47 19.54 11.75 3.80
CA GLN A 47 20.70 11.28 4.54
C GLN A 47 20.79 11.91 5.94
N THR A 48 20.71 13.24 6.05
CA THR A 48 20.81 13.93 7.34
C THR A 48 19.63 13.60 8.25
N GLY A 49 18.41 13.56 7.72
CA GLY A 49 17.22 13.18 8.47
C GLY A 49 17.28 11.75 8.97
N ARG A 50 17.81 10.81 8.18
CA ARG A 50 18.03 9.41 8.61
C ARG A 50 19.00 9.36 9.79
N ASN A 51 20.09 10.11 9.74
CA ASN A 51 21.07 10.14 10.83
C ASN A 51 20.47 10.71 12.12
N LEU A 52 19.70 11.81 12.01
CA LEU A 52 18.95 12.37 13.14
C LEU A 52 17.90 11.40 13.69
N GLY A 53 17.21 10.69 12.80
CA GLY A 53 16.24 9.67 13.15
C GLY A 53 16.87 8.52 13.96
N ASN A 54 17.99 8.00 13.44
CA ASN A 54 18.72 6.89 14.04
C ASN A 54 19.32 7.25 15.41
N ILE A 55 19.89 8.46 15.56
CA ILE A 55 20.49 8.88 16.83
C ILE A 55 19.41 9.08 17.90
N GLY A 56 18.28 9.72 17.55
CA GLY A 56 17.14 9.84 18.46
C GLY A 56 16.60 8.47 18.86
N LYS A 57 16.48 7.54 17.90
CA LYS A 57 16.03 6.17 18.17
C LYS A 57 16.96 5.44 19.14
N ALA A 58 18.27 5.57 18.96
CA ALA A 58 19.28 4.95 19.82
C ALA A 58 19.23 5.49 21.27
N GLU A 59 18.98 6.79 21.44
CA GLU A 59 18.82 7.41 22.76
C GLU A 59 17.42 7.28 23.36
N LYS A 60 16.47 6.67 22.63
CA LYS A 60 15.04 6.63 22.98
C LYS A 60 14.39 8.01 23.09
N ASP A 61 14.96 9.00 22.42
CA ASP A 61 14.34 10.29 22.16
C ASP A 61 13.46 10.17 20.92
N TRP A 62 12.22 9.75 21.16
CA TRP A 62 11.25 9.50 20.09
C TRP A 62 10.85 10.78 19.34
N GLU A 63 10.88 11.94 19.99
CA GLU A 63 10.54 13.20 19.35
C GLU A 63 11.58 13.57 18.28
N THR A 64 12.86 13.55 18.66
CA THR A 64 13.97 13.77 17.74
C THR A 64 14.00 12.73 16.64
N ALA A 65 13.75 11.46 16.99
CA ALA A 65 13.73 10.38 16.02
C ALA A 65 12.63 10.57 14.97
N MET A 66 11.40 10.90 15.39
CA MET A 66 10.28 11.18 14.49
C MET A 66 10.54 12.43 13.63
N LYS A 67 11.17 13.47 14.19
CA LYS A 67 11.55 14.67 13.43
C LYS A 67 12.54 14.31 12.33
N GLY A 68 13.60 13.57 12.65
CA GLY A 68 14.61 13.12 11.69
C GLY A 68 14.03 12.25 10.59
N TYR A 69 13.33 11.17 10.95
CA TYR A 69 12.70 10.30 9.96
C TYR A 69 11.61 11.01 9.14
N GLY A 70 10.86 11.94 9.73
CA GLY A 70 9.88 12.75 9.01
C GLY A 70 10.51 13.63 7.93
N GLN A 71 11.63 14.29 8.22
CA GLN A 71 12.41 15.04 7.22
C GLN A 71 12.97 14.12 6.15
N ALA A 72 13.49 12.95 6.54
CA ALA A 72 14.03 12.00 5.60
C ALA A 72 12.97 11.46 4.64
N ILE A 73 11.79 11.08 5.15
CA ILE A 73 10.64 10.69 4.32
C ILE A 73 10.27 11.84 3.39
N ALA A 74 10.17 13.08 3.87
CA ALA A 74 9.90 14.23 2.99
C ALA A 74 10.95 14.39 1.87
N GLY A 75 12.23 14.14 2.15
CA GLY A 75 13.29 14.10 1.16
C GLY A 75 13.13 12.96 0.14
N VAL A 76 12.72 11.77 0.56
CA VAL A 76 12.41 10.63 -0.34
C VAL A 76 11.26 10.97 -1.26
N GLU A 77 10.17 11.48 -0.68
CA GLU A 77 8.97 11.91 -1.37
C GLU A 77 9.30 12.93 -2.46
N GLN A 78 10.07 13.96 -2.10
CA GLN A 78 10.50 14.98 -3.06
C GLN A 78 11.47 14.42 -4.11
N SER A 79 12.39 13.54 -3.73
CA SER A 79 13.32 12.88 -4.67
C SER A 79 12.57 12.04 -5.70
N ARG A 80 11.49 11.36 -5.28
CA ARG A 80 10.66 10.53 -6.16
C ARG A 80 9.78 11.37 -7.08
N ASP A 81 9.27 12.49 -6.59
CA ASP A 81 8.58 13.48 -7.43
C ASP A 81 9.53 14.04 -8.50
N TRP A 82 10.82 14.18 -8.17
CA TRP A 82 11.85 14.61 -9.11
C TRP A 82 12.35 13.49 -10.02
N ALA A 83 12.31 12.25 -9.56
CA ALA A 83 12.82 11.12 -10.31
C ALA A 83 12.06 10.94 -11.61
N ILE A 84 12.83 10.86 -12.68
CA ILE A 84 12.30 10.85 -14.05
C ILE A 84 11.81 9.46 -14.43
N THR A 85 12.58 8.42 -14.14
CA THR A 85 12.23 7.05 -14.55
C THR A 85 11.60 6.28 -13.40
N GLN A 86 10.75 5.30 -13.74
CA GLN A 86 10.23 4.33 -12.76
C GLN A 86 11.36 3.52 -12.10
N TYR A 87 12.47 3.30 -12.81
CA TYR A 87 13.65 2.63 -12.26
C TYR A 87 14.29 3.47 -11.14
N SER A 88 14.56 4.75 -11.41
CA SER A 88 15.13 5.67 -10.41
C SER A 88 14.21 5.84 -9.21
N LYS A 89 12.88 5.86 -9.40
CA LYS A 89 11.90 5.91 -8.30
C LYS A 89 12.00 4.67 -7.40
N LYS A 90 12.15 3.47 -7.99
CA LYS A 90 12.33 2.21 -7.26
C LYS A 90 13.65 2.17 -6.50
N GLU A 91 14.73 2.62 -7.11
CA GLU A 91 16.06 2.70 -6.47
C GLU A 91 16.03 3.61 -5.24
N ILE A 92 15.48 4.83 -5.38
CA ILE A 92 15.31 5.78 -4.28
C ILE A 92 14.49 5.17 -3.13
N LEU A 93 13.42 4.44 -3.44
CA LEU A 93 12.60 3.78 -2.42
C LEU A 93 13.36 2.63 -1.73
N GLY A 94 14.06 1.80 -2.50
CA GLY A 94 14.86 0.70 -1.98
C GLY A 94 15.90 1.20 -0.97
N ASP A 95 16.64 2.26 -1.32
CA ASP A 95 17.65 2.87 -0.46
C ASP A 95 17.07 3.56 0.78
N ALA A 96 15.77 3.84 0.79
CA ALA A 96 15.09 4.59 1.84
C ALA A 96 14.12 3.78 2.69
N ILE A 97 13.89 2.49 2.38
CA ILE A 97 12.89 1.67 3.07
C ILE A 97 13.12 1.60 4.59
N GLY A 98 14.39 1.54 5.02
CA GLY A 98 14.77 1.54 6.43
C GLY A 98 14.36 2.80 7.20
N VAL A 99 14.16 3.94 6.51
CA VAL A 99 13.63 5.18 7.13
C VAL A 99 12.15 5.01 7.49
N TYR A 100 11.36 4.40 6.61
CA TYR A 100 9.95 4.09 6.90
C TYR A 100 9.85 3.07 8.04
N HIS A 101 10.69 2.03 8.03
CA HIS A 101 10.77 1.05 9.14
C HIS A 101 11.09 1.72 10.47
N GLY A 102 12.10 2.59 10.50
CA GLY A 102 12.47 3.35 11.69
C GLY A 102 11.36 4.29 12.17
N MET A 103 10.64 4.94 11.25
CA MET A 103 9.51 5.81 11.59
C MET A 103 8.37 5.03 12.22
N ILE A 104 7.99 3.88 11.65
CA ILE A 104 6.92 3.01 12.19
C ILE A 104 7.28 2.53 13.59
N GLU A 105 8.52 2.03 13.77
CA GLU A 105 9.00 1.54 15.06
C GLU A 105 8.99 2.64 16.12
N VAL A 106 9.49 3.83 15.81
CA VAL A 106 9.50 4.95 16.76
C VAL A 106 8.08 5.43 17.07
N CYS A 107 7.20 5.53 16.09
CA CYS A 107 5.80 5.90 16.33
C CYS A 107 5.12 4.91 17.27
N TYR A 108 5.38 3.60 17.09
CA TYR A 108 4.89 2.58 18.00
C TYR A 108 5.44 2.77 19.43
N GLN A 109 6.76 2.93 19.58
CA GLN A 109 7.39 3.14 20.90
C GLN A 109 6.92 4.42 21.59
N ALA A 110 6.53 5.45 20.83
CA ALA A 110 5.96 6.70 21.32
C ALA A 110 4.44 6.63 21.60
N GLY A 111 3.78 5.49 21.33
CA GLY A 111 2.32 5.34 21.45
C GLY A 111 1.50 6.07 20.38
N GLN A 112 2.14 6.51 19.28
CA GLN A 112 1.51 7.24 18.16
C GLN A 112 1.12 6.26 17.03
N LEU A 113 0.19 5.36 17.33
CA LEU A 113 -0.25 4.30 16.39
C LEU A 113 -0.89 4.85 15.11
N ASP A 114 -1.59 5.98 15.21
CA ASP A 114 -2.16 6.73 14.10
C ASP A 114 -1.10 7.14 13.07
N ARG A 115 0.06 7.62 13.54
CA ARG A 115 1.18 7.99 12.67
C ARG A 115 1.94 6.78 12.14
N ALA A 116 2.06 5.71 12.94
CA ALA A 116 2.63 4.45 12.48
C ALA A 116 1.80 3.91 11.30
N PHE A 117 0.47 3.84 11.46
CA PHE A 117 -0.47 3.45 10.41
C PHE A 117 -0.36 4.33 9.16
N THR A 118 -0.39 5.65 9.34
CA THR A 118 -0.28 6.60 8.21
C THR A 118 1.02 6.39 7.42
N THR A 119 2.11 6.04 8.11
CA THR A 119 3.42 5.76 7.49
C THR A 119 3.39 4.45 6.70
N VAL A 120 2.78 3.40 7.24
CA VAL A 120 2.54 2.12 6.55
C VAL A 120 1.76 2.33 5.26
N GLU A 121 0.62 3.01 5.34
CA GLU A 121 -0.24 3.26 4.17
C GLU A 121 0.45 4.10 3.10
N SER A 122 1.20 5.13 3.52
CA SER A 122 1.95 5.99 2.60
C SER A 122 3.04 5.22 1.83
N ASN A 123 3.60 4.18 2.44
CA ASN A 123 4.61 3.32 1.84
C ASN A 123 3.98 2.27 0.91
N LYS A 124 2.98 1.52 1.40
CA LYS A 124 2.33 0.42 0.68
C LYS A 124 1.55 0.88 -0.55
N SER A 125 0.68 1.88 -0.39
CA SER A 125 -0.26 2.30 -1.44
C SER A 125 0.43 2.96 -2.63
N ARG A 126 1.68 3.40 -2.45
CA ARG A 126 2.38 4.24 -3.42
C ARG A 126 2.76 3.56 -4.71
N TYR A 127 3.27 2.33 -4.64
CA TYR A 127 3.65 1.63 -5.86
C TYR A 127 2.42 1.30 -6.72
N LEU A 128 1.32 0.89 -6.09
CA LEU A 128 0.06 0.66 -6.79
C LEU A 128 -0.47 1.94 -7.44
N VAL A 129 -0.50 3.05 -6.69
CA VAL A 129 -0.90 4.35 -7.24
C VAL A 129 0.02 4.75 -8.41
N GLU A 130 1.34 4.60 -8.28
CA GLU A 130 2.29 4.90 -9.37
C GLU A 130 2.07 4.02 -10.61
N LEU A 131 1.73 2.73 -10.44
CA LEU A 131 1.37 1.85 -11.55
C LEU A 131 0.07 2.29 -12.22
N LEU A 132 -0.95 2.65 -11.42
CA LEU A 132 -2.20 3.23 -11.91
C LEU A 132 -2.00 4.62 -12.55
N ALA A 133 -0.97 5.37 -12.13
CA ALA A 133 -0.56 6.64 -12.71
C ALA A 133 0.14 6.48 -14.06
N ALA A 134 0.85 5.37 -14.21
CA ALA A 134 1.71 5.07 -15.35
C ALA A 134 0.93 4.39 -16.48
N THR A 135 -0.22 3.80 -16.21
CA THR A 135 -1.16 3.40 -17.26
C THR A 135 -1.62 4.64 -18.02
N THR A 136 -1.87 4.48 -19.32
CA THR A 136 -2.26 5.58 -20.21
C THR A 136 -3.40 6.38 -19.59
N VAL A 137 -3.18 7.68 -19.47
CA VAL A 137 -4.22 8.65 -19.09
C VAL A 137 -5.34 8.56 -20.13
N ASN A 138 -6.38 7.82 -19.79
CA ASN A 138 -7.59 7.77 -20.61
C ASN A 138 -8.31 9.10 -20.42
N ILE A 139 -8.31 9.91 -21.47
CA ILE A 139 -9.10 11.13 -21.52
C ILE A 139 -10.57 10.69 -21.59
N PRO A 140 -11.42 11.08 -20.62
CA PRO A 140 -12.83 10.70 -20.65
C PRO A 140 -13.50 11.16 -21.95
N ASP A 141 -14.36 10.32 -22.53
CA ASP A 141 -15.11 10.69 -23.74
C ASP A 141 -16.05 11.90 -23.50
N THR A 142 -16.44 12.10 -22.24
CA THR A 142 -17.26 13.22 -21.77
C THR A 142 -16.49 14.53 -21.59
N ALA A 143 -15.15 14.54 -21.73
CA ALA A 143 -14.34 15.73 -21.56
C ALA A 143 -14.59 16.75 -22.69
N THR A 144 -14.76 18.01 -22.29
CA THR A 144 -14.85 19.18 -23.19
C THR A 144 -13.53 19.41 -23.93
N ASP A 145 -13.55 20.17 -25.03
CA ASP A 145 -12.34 20.47 -25.82
C ASP A 145 -11.26 21.16 -24.97
N ASP A 146 -11.64 22.10 -24.10
CA ASP A 146 -10.71 22.77 -23.19
C ASP A 146 -10.07 21.78 -22.20
N GLN A 147 -10.87 20.90 -21.58
CA GLN A 147 -10.35 19.85 -20.69
C GLN A 147 -9.40 18.89 -21.43
N ARG A 148 -9.74 18.51 -22.67
CA ARG A 148 -8.89 17.66 -23.52
C ARG A 148 -7.53 18.30 -23.77
N GLN A 149 -7.49 19.61 -24.00
CA GLN A 149 -6.23 20.34 -24.17
C GLN A 149 -5.36 20.26 -22.90
N VAL A 150 -5.95 20.44 -21.72
CA VAL A 150 -5.23 20.33 -20.43
C VAL A 150 -4.65 18.91 -20.25
N TYR A 151 -5.44 17.87 -20.52
CA TYR A 151 -4.94 16.48 -20.47
C TYR A 151 -3.78 16.24 -21.45
N GLN A 152 -3.89 16.73 -22.68
CA GLN A 152 -2.86 16.58 -23.69
C GLN A 152 -1.58 17.32 -23.32
N ALA A 153 -1.68 18.56 -22.82
CA ALA A 153 -0.56 19.34 -22.32
C ALA A 153 0.16 18.62 -21.17
N TYR A 154 -0.61 18.08 -20.22
CA TYR A 154 -0.08 17.28 -19.11
C TYR A 154 0.68 16.04 -19.63
N GLN A 155 0.10 15.28 -20.56
CA GLN A 155 0.74 14.09 -21.13
C GLN A 155 2.03 14.44 -21.89
N GLN A 156 2.01 15.50 -22.70
CA GLN A 156 3.18 15.94 -23.47
C GLN A 156 4.31 16.40 -22.57
N LEU A 157 4.01 17.22 -21.57
CA LEU A 157 4.99 17.71 -20.61
C LEU A 157 5.59 16.56 -19.79
N ARG A 158 4.75 15.61 -19.35
CA ARG A 158 5.24 14.42 -18.64
C ARG A 158 6.17 13.56 -19.50
N ARG A 159 5.81 13.29 -20.76
CA ARG A 159 6.69 12.55 -21.69
C ARG A 159 8.01 13.28 -21.94
N ARG A 160 7.99 14.61 -22.05
CA ARG A 160 9.19 15.42 -22.22
C ARG A 160 10.10 15.36 -20.99
N LEU A 161 9.52 15.42 -19.78
CA LEU A 161 10.26 15.23 -18.54
C LEU A 161 10.88 13.82 -18.47
N ASP A 162 10.13 12.79 -18.85
CA ASP A 162 10.61 11.39 -18.94
C ASP A 162 11.83 11.25 -19.87
N ILE A 163 11.83 11.94 -21.02
CA ILE A 163 12.93 11.92 -21.99
C ILE A 163 14.13 12.77 -21.51
N SER A 164 13.87 13.99 -21.05
CA SER A 164 14.91 14.96 -20.70
C SER A 164 15.72 14.52 -19.48
N GLY A 165 15.10 13.81 -18.55
CA GLY A 165 15.80 13.29 -17.39
C GLY A 165 16.68 12.06 -17.64
N LEU A 166 16.54 11.39 -18.80
CA LEU A 166 17.51 10.39 -19.26
C LEU A 166 18.79 11.03 -19.83
N GLN A 167 18.74 12.33 -20.15
CA GLN A 167 19.81 13.05 -20.86
C GLN A 167 20.59 14.03 -19.97
N SER A 168 20.42 13.98 -18.64
CA SER A 168 21.11 14.88 -17.69
C SER A 168 20.88 16.38 -18.01
N GLY A 169 19.62 16.78 -18.17
CA GLY A 169 19.24 18.17 -18.45
C GLY A 169 19.58 19.18 -17.34
N ASN A 170 19.51 20.47 -17.66
CA ASN A 170 19.74 21.57 -16.72
C ASN A 170 18.71 21.54 -15.57
N SER A 171 19.19 21.52 -14.31
CA SER A 171 18.37 21.37 -13.10
C SER A 171 17.30 22.48 -12.96
N GLU A 172 17.61 23.71 -13.36
CA GLU A 172 16.66 24.83 -13.27
C GLU A 172 15.49 24.68 -14.26
N GLU A 173 15.77 24.28 -15.50
CA GLU A 173 14.78 24.08 -16.54
C GLU A 173 13.84 22.92 -16.18
N LEU A 174 14.40 21.81 -15.71
CA LEU A 174 13.63 20.66 -15.19
C LEU A 174 12.73 21.04 -14.01
N ASN A 175 13.19 21.91 -13.10
CA ASN A 175 12.37 22.37 -11.98
C ASN A 175 11.21 23.25 -12.45
N SER A 176 11.43 24.11 -13.45
CA SER A 176 10.35 24.93 -14.03
C SER A 176 9.29 24.07 -14.74
N GLU A 177 9.70 23.06 -15.49
CA GLU A 177 8.80 22.12 -16.16
C GLU A 177 8.00 21.26 -15.15
N ARG A 178 8.62 20.86 -14.03
CA ARG A 178 7.91 20.18 -12.93
C ARG A 178 6.85 21.06 -12.27
N LEU A 179 7.13 22.36 -12.10
CA LEU A 179 6.16 23.30 -11.54
C LEU A 179 4.94 23.41 -12.46
N GLN A 180 5.18 23.58 -13.78
CA GLN A 180 4.13 23.60 -14.80
C GLN A 180 3.33 22.29 -14.82
N LEU A 181 3.98 21.13 -14.67
CA LEU A 181 3.29 19.84 -14.60
C LEU A 181 2.35 19.76 -13.40
N ASN A 182 2.78 20.29 -12.24
CA ASN A 182 1.94 20.35 -11.04
C ASN A 182 0.76 21.33 -11.20
N GLU A 183 0.94 22.45 -11.89
CA GLU A 183 -0.14 23.38 -12.20
C GLU A 183 -1.21 22.71 -13.07
N LEU A 184 -0.80 22.04 -14.16
CA LEU A 184 -1.71 21.27 -15.01
C LEU A 184 -2.42 20.16 -14.22
N LEU A 185 -1.72 19.47 -13.32
CA LEU A 185 -2.34 18.44 -12.47
C LEU A 185 -3.41 19.03 -11.53
N ASN A 186 -3.15 20.20 -10.95
CA ASN A 186 -4.12 20.89 -10.09
C ASN A 186 -5.34 21.38 -10.89
N GLU A 187 -5.14 21.83 -12.13
CA GLU A 187 -6.23 22.20 -13.03
C GLU A 187 -7.12 20.99 -13.34
N ILE A 188 -6.51 19.85 -13.70
CA ILE A 188 -7.24 18.59 -13.92
C ILE A 188 -8.00 18.17 -12.66
N LYS A 189 -7.38 18.28 -11.47
CA LYS A 189 -8.05 17.97 -10.19
C LYS A 189 -9.35 18.77 -10.01
N GLY A 190 -9.44 19.98 -10.56
CA GLY A 190 -10.62 20.83 -10.47
C GLY A 190 -11.86 20.26 -11.18
N PHE A 191 -11.68 19.49 -12.25
CA PHE A 191 -12.79 18.93 -13.05
C PHE A 191 -12.81 17.40 -13.13
N ASP A 192 -11.71 16.73 -12.85
CA ASP A 192 -11.60 15.28 -12.70
C ASP A 192 -10.79 14.93 -11.42
N PRO A 193 -11.46 14.92 -10.25
CA PRO A 193 -10.81 14.56 -8.99
C PRO A 193 -10.26 13.12 -8.99
N ASN A 194 -10.85 12.21 -9.77
CA ASN A 194 -10.41 10.81 -9.84
C ASN A 194 -9.06 10.68 -10.55
N PHE A 195 -8.78 11.55 -11.52
CA PHE A 195 -7.49 11.59 -12.18
C PHE A 195 -6.35 11.91 -11.21
N ALA A 196 -6.50 12.93 -10.38
CA ALA A 196 -5.44 13.35 -9.45
C ALA A 196 -5.07 12.24 -8.44
N VAL A 197 -6.04 11.43 -8.04
CA VAL A 197 -5.86 10.30 -7.11
C VAL A 197 -4.92 9.23 -7.67
N THR A 198 -4.92 9.02 -8.99
CA THR A 198 -3.96 8.09 -9.60
C THR A 198 -2.58 8.72 -9.76
N GLN A 199 -2.44 10.05 -9.71
CA GLN A 199 -1.17 10.73 -9.99
C GLN A 199 -0.33 11.05 -8.73
N LYS A 200 -0.96 11.18 -7.56
CA LYS A 200 -0.26 11.49 -6.31
C LYS A 200 -0.85 10.70 -5.15
N VAL A 201 0.02 10.11 -4.33
CA VAL A 201 -0.40 9.44 -3.10
C VAL A 201 -0.83 10.50 -2.09
N GLU A 202 -2.11 10.51 -1.78
CA GLU A 202 -2.64 11.29 -0.66
C GLU A 202 -2.34 10.54 0.65
N ARG A 203 -1.93 11.29 1.69
CA ARG A 203 -1.76 10.72 3.03
C ARG A 203 -3.12 10.51 3.64
N ILE A 204 -3.51 9.24 3.79
CA ILE A 204 -4.78 8.88 4.42
C ILE A 204 -4.67 8.98 5.94
N LYS A 205 -5.70 9.53 6.58
CA LYS A 205 -5.76 9.59 8.04
C LYS A 205 -6.49 8.36 8.57
N LEU A 206 -6.08 7.88 9.75
CA LEU A 206 -6.77 6.80 10.44
C LEU A 206 -8.28 7.11 10.61
N SER A 207 -8.63 8.34 11.00
CA SER A 207 -10.02 8.75 11.18
C SER A 207 -10.88 8.61 9.92
N GLU A 208 -10.29 8.79 8.74
CA GLU A 208 -11.00 8.65 7.47
C GLU A 208 -11.33 7.18 7.18
N ILE A 209 -10.41 6.27 7.51
CA ILE A 209 -10.64 4.82 7.43
C ILE A 209 -11.63 4.36 8.49
N GLN A 210 -11.54 4.87 9.71
CA GLN A 210 -12.48 4.52 10.76
C GLN A 210 -13.92 4.94 10.41
N SER A 211 -14.08 6.08 9.71
CA SER A 211 -15.40 6.58 9.29
C SER A 211 -16.13 5.74 8.24
N ILE A 212 -15.42 4.85 7.54
CA ILE A 212 -16.03 3.97 6.54
C ILE A 212 -16.39 2.59 7.09
N LEU A 213 -15.93 2.25 8.30
CA LEU A 213 -16.19 0.97 8.95
C LEU A 213 -17.50 1.02 9.72
N ASP A 214 -18.28 -0.06 9.65
CA ASP A 214 -19.41 -0.29 10.54
C ASP A 214 -18.95 -0.97 11.86
N PRO A 215 -19.76 -0.95 12.93
CA PRO A 215 -19.37 -1.48 14.24
C PRO A 215 -18.98 -2.97 14.24
N LYS A 216 -19.36 -3.75 13.23
CA LYS A 216 -19.07 -5.18 13.16
C LYS A 216 -17.90 -5.52 12.24
N THR A 217 -17.27 -4.53 11.63
CA THR A 217 -16.13 -4.72 10.73
C THR A 217 -14.80 -4.46 11.44
N VAL A 218 -13.85 -5.36 11.25
CA VAL A 218 -12.45 -5.18 11.64
C VAL A 218 -11.54 -5.29 10.43
N ILE A 219 -10.49 -4.46 10.37
CA ILE A 219 -9.39 -4.59 9.41
C ILE A 219 -8.20 -5.23 10.11
N TRP A 220 -7.63 -6.26 9.50
CA TRP A 220 -6.29 -6.75 9.82
C TRP A 220 -5.34 -6.37 8.70
N GLU A 221 -4.41 -5.47 9.01
CA GLU A 221 -3.43 -4.98 8.05
C GLU A 221 -2.01 -5.39 8.43
N TRP A 222 -1.37 -6.16 7.56
CA TRP A 222 0.03 -6.54 7.75
C TRP A 222 0.99 -5.53 7.12
N TYR A 223 2.15 -5.40 7.75
CA TYR A 223 3.33 -4.74 7.21
C TYR A 223 4.58 -5.52 7.63
N ILE A 224 5.47 -5.79 6.69
CA ILE A 224 6.68 -6.62 6.90
C ILE A 224 7.87 -5.68 6.78
N SER A 225 8.67 -5.55 7.85
CA SER A 225 9.96 -4.86 7.85
C SER A 225 11.11 -5.88 7.77
N ASP A 226 12.34 -5.39 7.91
CA ASP A 226 13.54 -6.21 7.74
C ASP A 226 13.70 -7.27 8.86
N ASP A 227 13.28 -6.92 10.08
CA ASP A 227 13.50 -7.67 11.32
C ASP A 227 12.22 -8.07 12.07
N LYS A 228 11.05 -7.57 11.67
CA LYS A 228 9.76 -7.98 12.23
C LYS A 228 8.62 -7.75 11.24
N PHE A 229 7.42 -8.21 11.58
CA PHE A 229 6.20 -7.77 10.93
C PHE A 229 5.20 -7.24 11.97
N TYR A 230 4.29 -6.42 11.48
CA TYR A 230 3.23 -5.76 12.23
C TYR A 230 1.90 -6.26 11.68
N CYS A 231 0.92 -6.46 12.54
CA CYS A 231 -0.48 -6.62 12.18
C CYS A 231 -1.29 -5.56 12.93
N PHE A 232 -1.75 -4.54 12.20
CA PHE A 232 -2.64 -3.52 12.72
C PHE A 232 -4.07 -4.06 12.75
N VAL A 233 -4.72 -3.95 13.90
CA VAL A 233 -6.12 -4.30 14.12
C VAL A 233 -6.90 -3.00 14.23
N ILE A 234 -7.70 -2.69 13.23
CA ILE A 234 -8.39 -1.39 13.11
C ILE A 234 -9.90 -1.62 13.12
N THR A 235 -10.59 -0.85 13.94
CA THR A 235 -12.05 -0.80 14.04
C THR A 235 -12.53 0.63 13.87
N GLU A 236 -13.84 0.86 13.81
CA GLU A 236 -14.41 2.22 13.74
C GLU A 236 -13.96 3.15 14.88
N ASN A 237 -13.52 2.62 16.03
CA ASN A 237 -13.20 3.43 17.21
C ASN A 237 -11.81 3.17 17.81
N SER A 238 -11.08 2.15 17.35
CA SER A 238 -9.77 1.80 17.91
C SER A 238 -8.76 1.40 16.83
N ILE A 239 -7.48 1.55 17.19
CA ILE A 239 -6.36 0.94 16.49
C ILE A 239 -5.47 0.24 17.52
N ASP A 240 -5.08 -0.96 17.16
CA ASP A 240 -4.24 -1.84 17.94
C ASP A 240 -3.17 -2.44 17.03
N VAL A 241 -2.08 -2.96 17.59
CA VAL A 241 -1.02 -3.60 16.80
C VAL A 241 -0.45 -4.82 17.51
N VAL A 242 -0.25 -5.90 16.75
CA VAL A 242 0.55 -7.07 17.12
C VAL A 242 1.87 -6.99 16.37
N ILE A 243 2.99 -7.24 17.05
CA ILE A 243 4.33 -7.14 16.48
C ILE A 243 5.07 -8.45 16.71
N SER A 244 5.70 -8.95 15.66
CA SER A 244 6.57 -10.12 15.74
C SER A 244 7.95 -9.76 16.29
N ASN A 245 8.68 -10.76 16.77
CA ASN A 245 10.13 -10.67 16.88
C ASN A 245 10.82 -11.18 15.60
N GLU A 246 12.16 -11.11 15.58
CA GLU A 246 12.99 -11.55 14.46
C GLU A 246 12.86 -13.05 14.18
N GLN A 247 12.80 -13.88 15.22
CA GLN A 247 12.62 -15.33 15.08
C GLN A 247 11.26 -15.67 14.44
N GLN A 248 10.19 -14.98 14.82
CA GLN A 248 8.86 -15.16 14.26
C GLN A 248 8.78 -14.68 12.80
N LEU A 249 9.49 -13.60 12.44
CA LEU A 249 9.61 -13.19 11.05
C LEU A 249 10.36 -14.27 10.23
N GLU A 250 11.40 -14.88 10.79
CA GLU A 250 12.11 -15.96 10.11
C GLU A 250 11.23 -17.20 9.92
N GLN A 251 10.43 -17.56 10.93
CA GLN A 251 9.41 -18.61 10.80
C GLN A 251 8.40 -18.31 9.68
N LEU A 252 7.98 -17.05 9.52
CA LEU A 252 7.12 -16.64 8.42
C LEU A 252 7.79 -16.80 7.06
N LYS A 253 9.08 -16.46 6.95
CA LYS A 253 9.85 -16.64 5.71
C LYS A 253 10.01 -18.13 5.38
N ASP A 254 10.36 -18.96 6.36
CA ASP A 254 10.51 -20.40 6.20
C ASP A 254 9.19 -21.06 5.77
N TRP A 255 8.09 -20.70 6.43
CA TRP A 255 6.75 -21.17 6.04
C TRP A 255 6.42 -20.78 4.61
N SER A 256 6.70 -19.52 4.24
CA SER A 256 6.44 -18.98 2.90
C SER A 256 7.20 -19.76 1.83
N ASN A 257 8.50 -19.97 2.03
CA ASN A 257 9.34 -20.77 1.14
C ASN A 257 8.80 -22.19 0.99
N GLY A 258 8.44 -22.84 2.10
CA GLY A 258 7.84 -24.17 2.07
C GLY A 258 6.49 -24.23 1.35
N TYR A 259 5.68 -23.16 1.42
CA TYR A 259 4.44 -23.06 0.66
C TYR A 259 4.73 -22.95 -0.85
N PHE A 260 5.66 -22.09 -1.25
CA PHE A 260 6.08 -21.93 -2.65
C PHE A 260 6.65 -23.22 -3.24
N ASP A 261 7.46 -23.97 -2.49
CA ASP A 261 8.00 -25.25 -2.95
C ASP A 261 6.87 -26.26 -3.25
N SER A 262 5.86 -26.32 -2.36
CA SER A 262 4.67 -27.13 -2.61
C SER A 262 3.89 -26.67 -3.84
N TYR A 263 3.77 -25.36 -4.03
CA TYR A 263 3.07 -24.79 -5.19
C TYR A 263 3.75 -25.18 -6.51
N VAL A 264 5.07 -25.01 -6.58
CA VAL A 264 5.86 -25.33 -7.78
C VAL A 264 5.87 -26.84 -8.07
N GLN A 265 5.87 -27.67 -7.03
CA GLN A 265 5.84 -29.13 -7.17
C GLN A 265 4.43 -29.72 -7.33
N GLU A 266 3.39 -28.88 -7.29
CA GLU A 266 1.97 -29.29 -7.27
C GLU A 266 1.64 -30.31 -6.17
N ASN A 267 2.37 -30.25 -5.04
CA ASN A 267 2.20 -31.19 -3.92
C ASN A 267 1.45 -30.54 -2.75
N TRP A 268 0.15 -30.81 -2.71
CA TRP A 268 -0.80 -30.22 -1.74
C TRP A 268 -1.23 -31.15 -0.61
N ASN A 269 -0.67 -32.36 -0.53
CA ASN A 269 -1.06 -33.35 0.48
C ASN A 269 -0.80 -32.86 1.93
N THR A 270 0.12 -31.92 2.12
CA THR A 270 0.48 -31.33 3.41
C THR A 270 -0.18 -29.97 3.66
N LEU A 271 -1.08 -29.51 2.77
CA LEU A 271 -1.69 -28.18 2.87
C LEU A 271 -2.45 -27.98 4.19
N PRO A 272 -3.28 -28.92 4.69
CA PRO A 272 -3.96 -28.73 5.97
C PRO A 272 -2.98 -28.50 7.12
N GLU A 273 -1.96 -29.35 7.28
CA GLU A 273 -0.94 -29.18 8.31
C GLU A 273 -0.22 -27.84 8.19
N LYS A 274 0.12 -27.43 6.95
CA LYS A 274 0.73 -26.12 6.68
C LYS A 274 -0.18 -24.96 7.10
N LEU A 275 -1.47 -25.01 6.80
CA LEU A 275 -2.43 -23.97 7.22
C LEU A 275 -2.56 -23.92 8.75
N GLY A 276 -2.52 -25.07 9.43
CA GLY A 276 -2.48 -25.12 10.89
C GLY A 276 -1.23 -24.46 11.48
N TYR A 277 -0.04 -24.68 10.91
CA TYR A 277 1.17 -23.96 11.34
C TYR A 277 1.12 -22.46 11.01
N PHE A 278 0.41 -22.08 9.95
CA PHE A 278 0.32 -20.68 9.52
C PHE A 278 -0.45 -19.82 10.54
N TRP A 279 -1.37 -20.43 11.29
CA TRP A 279 -2.11 -19.81 12.39
C TRP A 279 -1.18 -19.14 13.42
N GLU A 280 -0.20 -19.89 13.92
CA GLU A 280 0.79 -19.38 14.87
C GLU A 280 1.80 -18.45 14.18
N THR A 281 2.18 -18.78 12.94
CA THR A 281 3.18 -18.01 12.18
C THR A 281 2.74 -16.58 11.89
N LEU A 282 1.43 -16.35 11.69
CA LEU A 282 0.85 -15.01 11.51
C LEU A 282 0.45 -14.32 12.83
N LEU A 283 0.72 -14.95 13.98
CA LEU A 283 0.32 -14.46 15.30
C LEU A 283 -1.20 -14.28 15.43
N LEU A 284 -1.99 -15.14 14.76
CA LEU A 284 -3.45 -15.04 14.77
C LEU A 284 -4.08 -15.14 16.17
N PRO A 285 -3.55 -15.93 17.14
CA PRO A 285 -4.03 -15.88 18.52
C PRO A 285 -4.01 -14.46 19.10
N GLN A 286 -2.88 -13.76 18.98
CA GLN A 286 -2.68 -12.42 19.53
C GLN A 286 -3.49 -11.36 18.76
N VAL A 287 -3.62 -11.53 17.44
CA VAL A 287 -4.45 -10.65 16.60
C VAL A 287 -5.93 -10.79 16.97
N LEU A 288 -6.40 -12.01 17.25
CA LEU A 288 -7.77 -12.26 17.69
C LEU A 288 -8.05 -11.75 19.10
N GLU A 289 -7.09 -11.82 20.02
CA GLU A 289 -7.24 -11.21 21.36
C GLU A 289 -7.50 -9.70 21.29
N LYS A 290 -6.91 -9.02 20.29
CA LYS A 290 -7.10 -7.59 20.02
C LYS A 290 -8.34 -7.30 19.16
N THR A 291 -8.97 -8.33 18.60
CA THR A 291 -10.17 -8.18 17.78
C THR A 291 -11.43 -8.20 18.65
N PRO A 292 -12.28 -7.16 18.62
CA PRO A 292 -13.50 -7.16 19.43
C PRO A 292 -14.43 -8.31 19.07
N LYS A 293 -14.97 -9.00 20.08
CA LYS A 293 -15.81 -10.19 19.91
C LYS A 293 -17.11 -9.97 19.12
N HIS A 294 -17.54 -8.72 18.97
CA HIS A 294 -18.74 -8.37 18.21
C HIS A 294 -18.45 -8.16 16.72
N CYS A 295 -17.18 -8.06 16.32
CA CYS A 295 -16.80 -8.00 14.92
C CYS A 295 -16.94 -9.40 14.30
N ASP A 296 -17.79 -9.51 13.30
CA ASP A 296 -18.07 -10.75 12.56
C ASP A 296 -17.82 -10.59 11.04
N LYS A 297 -17.37 -9.41 10.58
CA LYS A 297 -16.85 -9.12 9.25
C LYS A 297 -15.38 -8.75 9.33
N LEU A 298 -14.54 -9.38 8.51
CA LEU A 298 -13.09 -9.14 8.48
C LEU A 298 -12.64 -8.61 7.12
N ILE A 299 -11.83 -7.57 7.13
CA ILE A 299 -11.11 -7.09 5.95
C ILE A 299 -9.62 -7.41 6.14
N LEU A 300 -9.09 -8.25 5.26
CA LEU A 300 -7.68 -8.60 5.21
C LEU A 300 -6.94 -7.65 4.27
N ILE A 301 -5.87 -7.04 4.77
CA ILE A 301 -4.93 -6.22 3.99
C ILE A 301 -3.53 -6.81 4.11
N PRO A 302 -3.18 -7.79 3.25
CA PRO A 302 -1.87 -8.40 3.27
C PRO A 302 -0.75 -7.42 2.85
N HIS A 303 0.50 -7.87 2.96
CA HIS A 303 1.66 -7.14 2.45
C HIS A 303 2.66 -8.09 1.78
N GLN A 304 3.25 -7.65 0.67
CA GLN A 304 4.20 -8.42 -0.13
C GLN A 304 3.65 -9.80 -0.51
N TYR A 305 4.40 -10.86 -0.23
CA TYR A 305 4.04 -12.24 -0.57
C TYR A 305 2.83 -12.77 0.22
N LEU A 306 2.34 -12.07 1.25
CA LEU A 306 1.12 -12.51 1.94
C LEU A 306 -0.13 -12.44 1.05
N HIS A 307 -0.11 -11.64 -0.03
CA HIS A 307 -1.25 -11.52 -0.95
C HIS A 307 -1.61 -12.81 -1.68
N ILE A 308 -0.66 -13.74 -1.83
CA ILE A 308 -0.87 -14.99 -2.56
C ILE A 308 -1.31 -16.15 -1.64
N PHE A 309 -1.29 -15.95 -0.32
CA PHE A 309 -1.61 -17.01 0.63
C PHE A 309 -3.10 -17.01 0.97
N PRO A 310 -3.70 -18.20 1.16
CA PRO A 310 -5.11 -18.34 1.48
C PRO A 310 -5.37 -18.05 2.97
N ILE A 311 -5.09 -16.82 3.43
CA ILE A 311 -5.20 -16.42 4.84
C ILE A 311 -6.62 -16.71 5.38
N HIS A 312 -7.67 -16.47 4.60
CA HIS A 312 -9.05 -16.78 4.95
C HIS A 312 -9.31 -18.27 5.29
N ALA A 313 -8.50 -19.19 4.74
CA ALA A 313 -8.61 -20.63 4.96
C ALA A 313 -7.74 -21.13 6.13
N VAL A 314 -6.93 -20.26 6.73
CA VAL A 314 -6.15 -20.60 7.93
C VAL A 314 -7.12 -20.97 9.05
N TYR A 315 -6.86 -22.08 9.73
CA TYR A 315 -7.73 -22.59 10.79
C TYR A 315 -7.02 -22.62 12.13
N ASN A 316 -7.81 -22.43 13.18
CA ASN A 316 -7.35 -22.59 14.55
C ASN A 316 -7.23 -24.09 14.86
N PRO A 317 -6.03 -24.61 15.17
CA PRO A 317 -5.84 -26.03 15.48
C PRO A 317 -6.59 -26.52 16.73
N GLU A 318 -6.96 -25.62 17.66
CA GLU A 318 -7.63 -25.98 18.91
C GLU A 318 -9.12 -26.29 18.73
N ASN A 319 -9.81 -25.54 17.87
CA ASN A 319 -11.26 -25.68 17.64
C ASN A 319 -11.62 -26.14 16.22
N ASN A 320 -10.62 -26.26 15.34
CA ASN A 320 -10.73 -26.69 13.95
C ASN A 320 -11.66 -25.81 13.09
N LEU A 321 -11.81 -24.52 13.44
CA LEU A 321 -12.53 -23.53 12.66
C LEU A 321 -11.56 -22.68 11.83
N SER A 322 -11.86 -22.50 10.56
CA SER A 322 -11.19 -21.53 9.69
C SER A 322 -11.53 -20.08 10.07
N LEU A 323 -10.71 -19.13 9.63
CA LEU A 323 -11.06 -17.71 9.73
C LEU A 323 -12.39 -17.43 9.00
N ALA A 324 -12.62 -18.03 7.83
CA ALA A 324 -13.86 -17.88 7.08
C ALA A 324 -15.10 -18.34 7.88
N GLU A 325 -14.98 -19.39 8.69
CA GLU A 325 -16.07 -19.84 9.58
C GLU A 325 -16.19 -19.00 10.86
N THR A 326 -15.08 -18.38 11.28
CA THR A 326 -15.04 -17.49 12.45
C THR A 326 -15.76 -16.17 12.18
N PHE A 327 -15.52 -15.56 11.00
CA PHE A 327 -16.12 -14.30 10.58
C PHE A 327 -17.37 -14.53 9.71
N LYS A 328 -18.53 -14.67 10.39
CA LYS A 328 -19.81 -15.09 9.79
C LYS A 328 -20.39 -14.12 8.75
N GLN A 329 -20.04 -12.83 8.79
CA GLN A 329 -20.42 -11.86 7.77
C GLN A 329 -19.44 -11.81 6.59
N GLY A 330 -18.45 -12.70 6.60
CA GLY A 330 -17.51 -12.91 5.50
C GLY A 330 -16.18 -12.20 5.68
N ILE A 331 -15.27 -12.56 4.78
CA ILE A 331 -13.92 -12.02 4.69
C ILE A 331 -13.76 -11.31 3.36
N GLN A 332 -13.29 -10.08 3.39
CA GLN A 332 -12.96 -9.28 2.21
C GLN A 332 -11.44 -9.07 2.15
N TYR A 333 -10.88 -9.05 0.94
CA TYR A 333 -9.50 -8.63 0.73
C TYR A 333 -9.45 -7.22 0.16
N SER A 334 -8.49 -6.42 0.62
CA SER A 334 -8.12 -5.15 -0.02
C SER A 334 -6.59 -5.05 -0.11
N PRO A 335 -6.03 -4.45 -1.17
CA PRO A 335 -4.58 -4.22 -1.26
C PRO A 335 -4.08 -3.13 -0.30
N SER A 336 -4.94 -2.18 0.07
CA SER A 336 -4.63 -1.12 1.04
C SER A 336 -5.89 -0.49 1.62
N CYS A 337 -5.76 0.25 2.73
CA CYS A 337 -6.88 1.02 3.28
C CYS A 337 -7.27 2.17 2.34
N GLN A 338 -6.30 2.77 1.65
CA GLN A 338 -6.58 3.83 0.66
C GLN A 338 -7.50 3.35 -0.48
N LEU A 339 -7.25 2.17 -1.05
CA LEU A 339 -8.12 1.65 -2.11
C LEU A 339 -9.49 1.25 -1.55
N LEU A 340 -9.54 0.65 -0.36
CA LEU A 340 -10.78 0.31 0.33
C LEU A 340 -11.68 1.53 0.48
N GLN A 341 -11.15 2.65 0.96
CA GLN A 341 -11.88 3.91 1.11
C GLN A 341 -12.48 4.39 -0.21
N LYS A 342 -11.68 4.39 -1.28
CA LYS A 342 -12.14 4.85 -2.60
C LYS A 342 -13.23 3.96 -3.18
N ILE A 343 -13.14 2.65 -2.97
CA ILE A 343 -14.17 1.70 -3.38
C ILE A 343 -15.46 1.98 -2.60
N GLU A 344 -15.38 2.15 -1.28
CA GLU A 344 -16.56 2.46 -0.44
C GLU A 344 -17.21 3.80 -0.80
N GLU A 345 -16.42 4.86 -1.01
CA GLU A 345 -16.90 6.16 -1.47
C GLU A 345 -17.67 6.05 -2.79
N LYS A 346 -17.17 5.28 -3.75
CA LYS A 346 -17.83 5.04 -5.03
C LYS A 346 -19.05 4.15 -4.89
N SER A 347 -18.99 3.13 -4.04
CA SER A 347 -20.09 2.19 -3.81
C SER A 347 -21.31 2.92 -3.24
N ARG A 348 -21.10 3.80 -2.26
CA ARG A 348 -22.16 4.64 -1.66
C ARG A 348 -22.88 5.57 -2.65
N GLN A 349 -22.24 5.89 -3.77
CA GLN A 349 -22.81 6.74 -4.82
C GLN A 349 -23.58 5.95 -5.88
N ARG A 350 -23.49 4.62 -5.88
CA ARG A 350 -24.23 3.77 -6.81
C ARG A 350 -25.58 3.44 -6.19
N GLU A 351 -26.64 3.50 -6.99
CA GLU A 351 -27.87 2.78 -6.66
C GLU A 351 -27.53 1.30 -6.58
N ASP A 352 -28.05 0.60 -5.57
CA ASP A 352 -27.78 -0.84 -5.34
C ASP A 352 -27.94 -1.60 -6.65
N PRO A 353 -26.85 -2.07 -7.28
CA PRO A 353 -26.98 -2.79 -8.52
C PRO A 353 -27.72 -4.09 -8.21
N LYS A 354 -28.71 -4.44 -9.05
CA LYS A 354 -29.30 -5.78 -9.00
C LYS A 354 -28.16 -6.81 -8.99
N PRO A 355 -28.17 -7.81 -8.09
CA PRO A 355 -27.10 -8.77 -7.98
C PRO A 355 -27.04 -9.61 -9.26
N LEU A 356 -26.19 -9.23 -10.20
CA LEU A 356 -25.97 -9.94 -11.46
C LEU A 356 -24.64 -10.68 -11.37
N PHE A 357 -24.68 -12.01 -11.47
CA PHE A 357 -23.46 -12.79 -11.68
C PHE A 357 -23.15 -12.87 -13.17
N PHE A 358 -22.02 -12.29 -13.57
CA PHE A 358 -21.47 -12.45 -14.89
C PHE A 358 -20.24 -13.37 -14.86
N GLY A 359 -20.31 -14.51 -15.56
CA GLY A 359 -19.23 -15.47 -15.67
C GLY A 359 -18.64 -15.56 -17.08
N ILE A 360 -17.31 -15.51 -17.20
CA ILE A 360 -16.57 -15.88 -18.41
C ILE A 360 -15.95 -17.25 -18.14
N GLN A 361 -16.56 -18.30 -18.66
CA GLN A 361 -16.19 -19.68 -18.33
C GLN A 361 -15.17 -20.24 -19.33
N ASN A 362 -13.92 -20.37 -18.89
CA ASN A 362 -12.83 -21.10 -19.54
C ASN A 362 -12.73 -20.94 -21.08
N PRO A 363 -12.56 -19.70 -21.61
CA PRO A 363 -12.55 -19.44 -23.05
C PRO A 363 -11.44 -20.16 -23.84
N THR A 364 -10.34 -20.47 -23.16
CA THR A 364 -9.15 -21.13 -23.69
C THR A 364 -9.16 -22.64 -23.49
N GLU A 365 -10.18 -23.17 -22.80
CA GLU A 365 -10.35 -24.60 -22.50
C GLU A 365 -9.14 -25.21 -21.75
N ASP A 366 -8.31 -24.40 -21.09
CA ASP A 366 -7.07 -24.80 -20.40
C ASP A 366 -7.21 -24.84 -18.87
N LEU A 367 -8.36 -24.43 -18.33
CA LEU A 367 -8.68 -24.52 -16.90
C LEU A 367 -9.58 -25.73 -16.60
N PHE A 368 -8.97 -26.85 -16.18
CA PHE A 368 -9.66 -28.14 -15.93
C PHE A 368 -10.90 -28.04 -15.02
N TYR A 369 -10.90 -27.15 -14.03
CA TYR A 369 -12.01 -26.97 -13.09
C TYR A 369 -12.82 -25.69 -13.30
N GLY A 370 -12.38 -24.81 -14.20
CA GLY A 370 -13.01 -23.50 -14.39
C GLY A 370 -14.47 -23.59 -14.84
N GLY A 371 -14.83 -24.67 -15.56
CA GLY A 371 -16.22 -24.98 -15.90
C GLY A 371 -17.09 -25.18 -14.67
N LEU A 372 -16.70 -26.14 -13.82
CA LEU A 372 -17.41 -26.52 -12.61
C LEU A 372 -17.48 -25.36 -11.60
N GLU A 373 -16.38 -24.62 -11.43
CA GLU A 373 -16.30 -23.48 -10.51
C GLU A 373 -17.31 -22.40 -10.86
N VAL A 374 -17.39 -22.00 -12.14
CA VAL A 374 -18.37 -20.99 -12.59
C VAL A 374 -19.80 -21.47 -12.38
N GLU A 375 -20.07 -22.75 -12.61
CA GLU A 375 -21.41 -23.32 -12.43
C GLU A 375 -21.83 -23.32 -10.96
N ILE A 376 -20.96 -23.76 -10.05
CA ILE A 376 -21.21 -23.76 -8.60
C ILE A 376 -21.47 -22.34 -8.10
N ILE A 377 -20.64 -21.38 -8.50
CA ILE A 377 -20.80 -19.98 -8.06
C ILE A 377 -22.12 -19.42 -8.60
N ALA A 378 -22.42 -19.64 -9.90
CA ALA A 378 -23.64 -19.14 -10.53
C ALA A 378 -24.92 -19.58 -9.81
N GLU A 379 -24.97 -20.76 -9.17
CA GLU A 379 -26.14 -21.21 -8.44
C GLU A 379 -26.56 -20.27 -7.31
N SER A 380 -25.59 -19.59 -6.68
CA SER A 380 -25.84 -18.66 -5.58
C SER A 380 -26.42 -17.31 -6.03
N PHE A 381 -26.42 -17.04 -7.34
CA PHE A 381 -26.88 -15.79 -7.93
C PHE A 381 -28.10 -15.97 -8.86
N LYS A 382 -28.66 -17.18 -8.94
CA LYS A 382 -29.90 -17.41 -9.70
C LYS A 382 -31.06 -16.60 -9.11
N PRO A 383 -31.96 -16.03 -9.94
CA PRO A 383 -32.04 -16.19 -11.39
C PRO A 383 -31.14 -15.22 -12.19
N ASP A 384 -30.52 -14.24 -11.55
CA ASP A 384 -29.79 -13.14 -12.16
C ASP A 384 -28.35 -13.56 -12.53
N THR A 385 -28.25 -14.53 -13.45
CA THR A 385 -26.98 -15.06 -13.96
C THR A 385 -26.85 -14.90 -15.47
N PHE A 386 -25.66 -14.51 -15.91
CA PHE A 386 -25.26 -14.46 -17.31
C PHE A 386 -23.87 -15.09 -17.43
N VAL A 387 -23.77 -16.22 -18.14
CA VAL A 387 -22.49 -16.94 -18.30
C VAL A 387 -22.21 -17.14 -19.76
N LEU A 388 -21.06 -16.65 -20.23
CA LEU A 388 -20.52 -16.99 -21.54
C LEU A 388 -19.61 -18.21 -21.38
N LYS A 389 -19.89 -19.28 -22.11
CA LYS A 389 -19.18 -20.56 -22.00
C LYS A 389 -18.17 -20.77 -23.12
N GLU A 390 -16.94 -21.15 -22.79
CA GLU A 390 -15.92 -21.65 -23.72
C GLU A 390 -15.78 -20.73 -24.94
N LYS A 391 -16.07 -21.22 -26.15
CA LYS A 391 -15.97 -20.47 -27.40
C LYS A 391 -16.92 -19.27 -27.48
N GLU A 392 -17.97 -19.25 -26.65
CA GLU A 392 -18.88 -18.12 -26.52
C GLU A 392 -18.30 -16.99 -25.65
N ALA A 393 -17.33 -17.28 -24.78
CA ALA A 393 -16.60 -16.32 -23.95
C ALA A 393 -15.57 -15.53 -24.77
N SER A 394 -16.03 -14.89 -25.86
CA SER A 394 -15.24 -14.05 -26.74
C SER A 394 -15.54 -12.57 -26.52
N LYS A 395 -14.56 -11.71 -26.80
CA LYS A 395 -14.74 -10.25 -26.78
C LYS A 395 -15.88 -9.80 -27.70
N THR A 396 -16.05 -10.44 -28.85
CA THR A 396 -17.12 -10.14 -29.80
C THR A 396 -18.49 -10.38 -29.17
N LYS A 397 -18.71 -11.56 -28.58
CA LYS A 397 -19.97 -11.88 -27.90
C LYS A 397 -20.24 -10.96 -26.72
N LEU A 398 -19.23 -10.67 -25.91
CA LEU A 398 -19.36 -9.74 -24.78
C LEU A 398 -19.86 -8.35 -25.22
N LEU A 399 -19.41 -7.89 -26.40
CA LEU A 399 -19.76 -6.57 -26.93
C LEU A 399 -21.05 -6.55 -27.76
N GLU A 400 -21.76 -7.68 -27.89
CA GLU A 400 -23.08 -7.70 -28.52
C GLU A 400 -24.06 -6.86 -27.69
N VAL A 401 -24.87 -6.04 -28.38
CA VAL A 401 -25.79 -5.08 -27.76
C VAL A 401 -26.70 -5.73 -26.71
N ASN A 402 -27.23 -6.92 -27.00
CA ASN A 402 -28.10 -7.65 -26.08
C ASN A 402 -27.37 -8.04 -24.79
N ASN A 403 -26.11 -8.47 -24.89
CA ASN A 403 -25.32 -8.91 -23.74
C ASN A 403 -24.89 -7.70 -22.89
N ILE A 404 -24.52 -6.58 -23.53
CA ILE A 404 -24.27 -5.31 -22.82
C ILE A 404 -25.53 -4.82 -22.11
N GLN A 405 -26.70 -4.86 -22.77
CA GLN A 405 -27.97 -4.46 -22.16
C GLN A 405 -28.32 -5.33 -20.95
N GLN A 406 -28.10 -6.64 -21.03
CA GLN A 406 -28.30 -7.56 -19.91
C GLN A 406 -27.34 -7.25 -18.75
N LEU A 407 -26.08 -6.91 -19.03
CA LEU A 407 -25.08 -6.49 -18.04
C LEU A 407 -25.39 -5.13 -17.39
N GLN A 408 -26.04 -4.23 -18.13
CA GLN A 408 -26.47 -2.92 -17.64
C GLN A 408 -27.82 -2.98 -16.89
N GLY A 409 -28.37 -4.18 -16.65
CA GLY A 409 -29.59 -4.37 -15.88
C GLY A 409 -30.89 -4.24 -16.69
N GLY A 410 -30.83 -4.40 -18.02
CA GLY A 410 -31.91 -4.43 -19.01
C GLY A 410 -33.34 -4.06 -18.55
N ASN A 411 -33.76 -2.85 -18.94
CA ASN A 411 -35.07 -2.17 -18.81
C ASN A 411 -35.62 -1.95 -17.40
#